data_AF-A0A960R876-F1
#
_entry.id   AF-A0A960R876-F1
#
_cell.length_a   1.000
_cell.length_b   1.000
_cell.length_c   1.000
_cell.angle_alpha   90.00
_cell.angle_beta   90.00
_cell.angle_gamma   90.00
#
_symmetry.space_group_name_H-M   'P 1'
#
loop_
_entity.id
_entity.type
_entity.pdbx_description
1 polymer ?
#
loop_
_entity_poly.entity_id
_entity_poly.type
_entity_poly.pdbx_seq_one_letter_code
_entity_poly.pdbx_strand_id
1 'polypeptide(L)'
;RALVTSRNAATVRLGTKTGLENVVNLAKKAGIQFNGDIQKFNATFLGKSEVSMEELCLGYSVFPNRGQRPEAMHIISSIKDNAGTQIYAPEPRMAPETTVDPYTAFQISSCLSDAVRVGTGRKAYERYGLKDFPVAGKSGTEYGFTDNWFVGFTSKVTCAVWAGFDQPEMIFAGAFSSDTVLPVWVSMMNQAAISFEPEDFVPPQDAYKVEVCSKSGQLATDACYEVEQHGDSTRQIRSTYFEYLRPGTVLTTVCEIHGGPGAVPRTSPSRGPDRTLRLTEDSGSLRAQPFVVSDPIVPVGPTVVGIDPYQSLAPVIRAQVVLPKAEPVIEEAVPTPNPEEGANDPVAVPRAVPVESDTPLIKDAPDASGLGNGIPVAKPLIVDPTEEPTRKISLPPPRPIQFD
;
A
#
# COMPACT_ATOMS: atom_id res chain seq x y z
N ARG A 1 1.21 0.05 -9.87
CA ARG A 1 1.13 1.18 -8.90
C ARG A 1 0.46 0.83 -7.57
N ALA A 2 -0.80 0.39 -7.55
CA ALA A 2 -1.52 0.11 -6.30
C ALA A 2 -0.81 -0.94 -5.43
N LEU A 3 -0.33 -2.03 -6.04
CA LEU A 3 0.46 -3.08 -5.36
C LEU A 3 1.79 -2.53 -4.83
N VAL A 4 2.54 -1.82 -5.69
CA VAL A 4 3.84 -1.18 -5.39
C VAL A 4 3.79 -0.28 -4.14
N THR A 5 2.69 0.46 -3.99
CA THR A 5 2.50 1.41 -2.87
C THR A 5 1.57 0.88 -1.77
N SER A 6 1.20 -0.40 -1.83
CA SER A 6 0.37 -1.08 -0.83
C SER A 6 -0.95 -0.36 -0.51
N ARG A 7 -1.71 0.05 -1.52
CA ARG A 7 -2.93 0.86 -1.34
C ARG A 7 -4.16 0.02 -0.98
N ASN A 8 -4.50 -0.03 0.31
CA ASN A 8 -5.64 -0.80 0.83
C ASN A 8 -6.96 -0.59 0.08
N ALA A 9 -7.35 0.67 -0.17
CA ALA A 9 -8.62 0.97 -0.87
C ALA A 9 -8.68 0.41 -2.30
N ALA A 10 -7.55 0.41 -3.02
CA ALA A 10 -7.47 -0.17 -4.35
C ALA A 10 -7.56 -1.70 -4.29
N THR A 11 -6.88 -2.32 -3.31
CA THR A 11 -6.91 -3.77 -3.09
C THR A 11 -8.32 -4.26 -2.76
N VAL A 12 -9.05 -3.58 -1.86
CA VAL A 12 -10.43 -3.95 -1.52
C VAL A 12 -11.36 -3.82 -2.74
N ARG A 13 -11.24 -2.73 -3.52
CA ARG A 13 -12.03 -2.54 -4.75
C ARG A 13 -11.74 -3.64 -5.78
N LEU A 14 -10.48 -4.02 -5.96
CA LEU A 14 -10.10 -5.10 -6.86
C LEU A 14 -10.62 -6.45 -6.36
N GLY A 15 -10.39 -6.78 -5.08
CA GLY A 15 -10.86 -8.02 -4.46
C GLY A 15 -12.38 -8.16 -4.52
N THR A 16 -13.12 -7.06 -4.31
CA THR A 16 -14.59 -7.05 -4.44
C THR A 16 -15.04 -7.35 -5.87
N LYS A 17 -14.35 -6.82 -6.89
CA LYS A 17 -14.63 -7.11 -8.30
C LYS A 17 -14.28 -8.55 -8.68
N THR A 18 -13.17 -9.07 -8.15
CA THR A 18 -12.70 -10.43 -8.42
C THR A 18 -13.55 -11.49 -7.71
N GLY A 19 -14.09 -11.16 -6.54
CA GLY A 19 -14.85 -12.07 -5.69
C GLY A 19 -13.96 -12.80 -4.69
N LEU A 20 -14.45 -12.93 -3.44
CA LEU A 20 -13.71 -13.54 -2.34
C LEU A 20 -13.36 -15.01 -2.59
N GLU A 21 -14.29 -15.80 -3.13
CA GLU A 21 -14.04 -17.22 -3.44
C GLU A 21 -12.88 -17.42 -4.40
N ASN A 22 -12.76 -16.57 -5.43
CA ASN A 22 -11.67 -16.66 -6.39
C ASN A 22 -10.32 -16.39 -5.73
N VAL A 23 -10.25 -15.41 -4.83
CA VAL A 23 -9.03 -15.10 -4.07
C VAL A 23 -8.66 -16.24 -3.13
N VAL A 24 -9.63 -16.80 -2.42
CA VAL A 24 -9.45 -17.94 -1.52
C VAL A 24 -8.96 -19.17 -2.29
N ASN A 25 -9.62 -19.50 -3.40
CA ASN A 25 -9.26 -20.65 -4.23
C ASN A 25 -7.85 -20.49 -4.79
N LEU A 26 -7.48 -19.28 -5.22
CA LEU A 26 -6.12 -18.99 -5.66
C LEU A 26 -5.09 -19.20 -4.53
N ALA A 27 -5.36 -18.70 -3.33
CA ALA A 27 -4.49 -18.88 -2.18
C ALA A 27 -4.33 -20.36 -1.79
N LYS A 28 -5.41 -21.14 -1.83
CA LYS A 28 -5.36 -22.61 -1.62
C LYS A 28 -4.51 -23.32 -2.67
N LYS A 29 -4.66 -22.96 -3.96
CA LYS A 29 -3.81 -23.49 -5.03
C LYS A 29 -2.33 -23.16 -4.79
N ALA A 30 -2.04 -21.96 -4.29
CA ALA A 30 -0.71 -21.53 -3.89
C ALA A 30 -0.17 -22.26 -2.65
N GLY A 31 -0.94 -23.13 -2.01
CA GLY A 31 -0.50 -23.95 -0.87
C GLY A 31 -0.79 -23.34 0.50
N ILE A 32 -1.55 -22.23 0.56
CA ILE A 32 -2.01 -21.65 1.82
C ILE A 32 -3.22 -22.43 2.32
N GLN A 33 -3.10 -23.05 3.48
CA GLN A 33 -4.22 -23.69 4.16
C GLN A 33 -4.83 -22.67 5.12
N PHE A 34 -6.14 -22.47 4.98
CA PHE A 34 -6.86 -21.63 5.92
C PHE A 34 -7.36 -22.54 7.04
N ASN A 35 -6.69 -22.49 8.18
CA ASN A 35 -7.11 -23.21 9.38
C ASN A 35 -8.29 -22.45 10.01
N GLY A 36 -9.49 -22.97 9.82
CA GLY A 36 -10.74 -22.36 10.31
C GLY A 36 -11.57 -21.69 9.22
N ASP A 37 -12.65 -21.03 9.64
CA ASP A 37 -13.47 -20.26 8.72
C ASP A 37 -12.69 -19.04 8.26
N ILE A 38 -12.31 -19.03 6.98
CA ILE A 38 -11.89 -17.79 6.31
C ILE A 38 -12.98 -16.78 6.61
N GLN A 39 -12.61 -15.72 7.31
CA GLN A 39 -13.54 -14.63 7.61
C GLN A 39 -14.15 -14.19 6.28
N LYS A 40 -15.43 -14.49 6.04
CA LYS A 40 -16.10 -14.29 4.75
C LYS A 40 -16.41 -12.81 4.50
N PHE A 41 -15.42 -11.94 4.68
CA PHE A 41 -15.55 -10.49 4.67
C PHE A 41 -14.36 -9.85 3.97
N ASN A 42 -14.51 -8.60 3.55
CA ASN A 42 -13.50 -7.84 2.80
C ASN A 42 -12.15 -7.68 3.54
N ALA A 43 -12.10 -7.96 4.85
CA ALA A 43 -10.88 -7.96 5.64
C ALA A 43 -9.84 -9.00 5.15
N THR A 44 -10.26 -10.09 4.52
CA THR A 44 -9.34 -11.07 3.91
C THR A 44 -8.46 -10.42 2.85
N PHE A 45 -8.98 -9.45 2.07
CA PHE A 45 -8.18 -8.73 1.06
C PHE A 45 -7.07 -7.87 1.68
N LEU A 46 -7.12 -7.63 2.99
CA LEU A 46 -6.14 -6.85 3.74
C LEU A 46 -5.19 -7.73 4.57
N GLY A 47 -5.31 -9.05 4.48
CA GLY A 47 -4.42 -9.98 5.18
C GLY A 47 -4.85 -10.31 6.61
N LYS A 48 -6.14 -10.22 6.95
CA LYS A 48 -6.62 -10.55 8.31
C LYS A 48 -6.56 -12.05 8.66
N SER A 49 -6.36 -12.90 7.66
CA SER A 49 -6.27 -14.35 7.85
C SER A 49 -4.86 -14.74 8.28
N GLU A 50 -4.78 -15.56 9.33
CA GLU A 50 -3.53 -16.14 9.81
C GLU A 50 -2.96 -17.12 8.77
N VAL A 51 -1.63 -17.11 8.64
CA VAL A 51 -0.89 -18.00 7.73
C VAL A 51 0.46 -18.31 8.36
N SER A 52 0.91 -19.56 8.26
CA SER A 52 2.25 -19.92 8.71
C SER A 52 3.32 -19.36 7.76
N MET A 53 4.53 -19.14 8.28
CA MET A 53 5.67 -18.73 7.45
C MET A 53 6.01 -19.76 6.38
N GLU A 54 5.74 -21.04 6.66
CA GLU A 54 5.92 -22.14 5.73
C GLU A 54 5.02 -21.97 4.50
N GLU A 55 3.71 -21.81 4.72
CA GLU A 55 2.71 -21.61 3.68
C GLU A 55 2.93 -20.33 2.90
N LEU A 56 3.32 -19.26 3.59
CA LEU A 56 3.57 -17.97 2.95
C LEU A 56 4.79 -18.04 2.02
N CYS A 57 5.87 -18.70 2.47
CA CYS A 57 7.05 -18.94 1.63
C CYS A 57 6.71 -19.82 0.42
N LEU A 58 5.96 -20.91 0.64
CA LEU A 58 5.51 -21.79 -0.43
C LEU A 58 4.62 -21.05 -1.44
N GLY A 59 3.70 -20.20 -0.97
CA GLY A 59 2.84 -19.39 -1.83
C GLY A 59 3.61 -18.38 -2.68
N TYR A 60 4.64 -17.73 -2.13
CA TYR A 60 5.49 -16.82 -2.90
C TYR A 60 6.39 -17.54 -3.91
N SER A 61 6.72 -18.82 -3.68
CA SER A 61 7.51 -19.62 -4.62
C SER A 61 6.81 -19.82 -5.97
N VAL A 62 5.50 -19.57 -6.06
CA VAL A 62 4.72 -19.64 -7.30
C VAL A 62 5.28 -18.73 -8.38
N PHE A 63 5.68 -17.50 -8.02
CA PHE A 63 6.05 -16.47 -8.97
C PHE A 63 7.40 -16.71 -9.67
N PRO A 64 8.52 -17.01 -8.96
CA PRO A 64 9.79 -17.32 -9.63
C PRO A 64 9.72 -18.62 -10.44
N ASN A 65 8.82 -19.54 -10.08
CA ASN A 65 8.60 -20.82 -10.76
C ASN A 65 7.52 -20.74 -11.85
N ARG A 66 7.34 -19.56 -12.47
CA ARG A 66 6.46 -19.35 -13.64
C ARG A 66 5.00 -19.78 -13.42
N GLY A 67 4.51 -19.68 -12.19
CA GLY A 67 3.13 -19.96 -11.82
C GLY A 67 2.89 -21.35 -11.23
N GLN A 68 3.95 -22.14 -11.03
CA GLN A 68 3.92 -23.43 -10.35
C GLN A 68 4.64 -23.35 -9.01
N ARG A 69 4.37 -24.28 -8.09
CA ARG A 69 5.09 -24.38 -6.82
C ARG A 69 5.53 -25.82 -6.57
N PRO A 70 6.54 -26.04 -5.72
CA PRO A 70 6.77 -27.36 -5.14
C PRO A 70 5.50 -27.92 -4.49
N GLU A 71 5.32 -29.24 -4.54
CA GLU A 71 4.19 -29.91 -3.92
C GLU A 71 4.23 -29.74 -2.39
N ALA A 72 5.41 -29.92 -1.81
CA ALA A 72 5.72 -29.73 -0.39
C ALA A 72 7.16 -29.22 -0.22
N MET A 73 7.43 -28.57 0.90
CA MET A 73 8.79 -28.24 1.32
C MET A 73 9.39 -29.41 2.11
N HIS A 74 10.71 -29.54 2.08
CA HIS A 74 11.43 -30.56 2.82
C HIS A 74 12.75 -30.00 3.34
N ILE A 75 13.15 -30.48 4.52
CA ILE A 75 14.43 -30.13 5.15
C ILE A 75 15.46 -31.26 4.93
N ILE A 76 14.99 -32.51 4.94
CA ILE A 76 15.86 -33.69 4.80
C ILE A 76 16.06 -34.01 3.32
N SER A 77 17.29 -33.88 2.83
CA SER A 77 17.66 -34.16 1.43
C SER A 77 18.06 -35.62 1.18
N SER A 78 18.61 -36.31 2.17
CA SER A 78 18.94 -37.73 2.09
C SER A 78 19.16 -38.35 3.48
N ILE A 79 18.80 -39.62 3.65
CA ILE A 79 19.18 -40.46 4.79
C ILE A 79 19.90 -41.68 4.23
N LYS A 80 21.08 -41.99 4.77
CA LYS A 80 21.90 -43.15 4.38
C LYS A 80 22.19 -44.02 5.59
N ASP A 81 22.36 -45.32 5.37
CA ASP A 81 22.85 -46.24 6.41
C ASP A 81 24.38 -46.11 6.63
N ASN A 82 24.91 -46.92 7.54
CA ASN A 82 26.36 -46.96 7.83
C ASN A 82 27.21 -47.53 6.67
N ALA A 83 26.60 -48.26 5.74
CA ALA A 83 27.24 -48.77 4.53
C ALA A 83 27.19 -47.76 3.37
N GLY A 84 26.48 -46.63 3.54
CA GLY A 84 26.29 -45.59 2.54
C GLY A 84 25.09 -45.83 1.62
N THR A 85 24.28 -46.86 1.86
CA THR A 85 23.05 -47.14 1.12
C THR A 85 22.01 -46.07 1.41
N GLN A 86 21.40 -45.50 0.37
CA GLN A 86 20.35 -44.49 0.52
C GLN A 86 19.04 -45.13 0.98
N ILE A 87 18.60 -44.77 2.19
CA ILE A 87 17.32 -45.19 2.79
C ILE A 87 16.20 -44.27 2.34
N TYR A 88 16.49 -42.97 2.24
CA TYR A 88 15.51 -41.96 1.91
C TYR A 88 16.17 -40.85 1.08
N ALA A 89 15.45 -40.37 0.08
CA ALA A 89 15.64 -39.06 -0.53
C ALA A 89 14.27 -38.61 -1.03
N PRO A 90 13.87 -37.35 -0.79
CA PRO A 90 12.64 -36.83 -1.34
C PRO A 90 12.77 -36.74 -2.86
N GLU A 91 11.71 -37.10 -3.57
CA GLU A 91 11.57 -36.77 -4.99
C GLU A 91 11.06 -35.33 -5.09
N PRO A 92 11.80 -34.39 -5.70
CA PRO A 92 11.32 -33.03 -5.88
C PRO A 92 10.15 -33.03 -6.86
N ARG A 93 8.93 -32.90 -6.35
CA ARG A 93 7.70 -32.83 -7.15
C ARG A 93 7.16 -31.41 -7.14
N MET A 94 6.70 -30.99 -8.31
CA MET A 94 5.86 -29.80 -8.44
C MET A 94 4.41 -30.18 -8.14
N ALA A 95 3.64 -29.24 -7.58
CA ALA A 95 2.21 -29.44 -7.43
C ALA A 95 1.59 -29.73 -8.81
N PRO A 96 0.65 -30.69 -8.91
CA PRO A 96 0.10 -31.12 -10.19
C PRO A 96 -0.70 -30.02 -10.89
N GLU A 97 -1.28 -29.11 -10.12
CA GLU A 97 -2.04 -27.98 -10.64
C GLU A 97 -1.18 -26.71 -10.71
N THR A 98 -1.10 -26.12 -11.90
CA THR A 98 -0.54 -24.78 -12.09
C THR A 98 -1.39 -23.75 -11.35
N THR A 99 -0.77 -22.95 -10.47
CA THR A 99 -1.48 -21.97 -9.62
C THR A 99 -1.94 -20.76 -10.43
N VAL A 100 -1.04 -20.20 -11.25
CA VAL A 100 -1.33 -19.11 -12.20
C VAL A 100 -0.59 -19.35 -13.50
N ASP A 101 -1.04 -18.73 -14.59
CA ASP A 101 -0.32 -18.81 -15.85
C ASP A 101 1.03 -18.05 -15.81
N PRO A 102 1.99 -18.37 -16.69
CA PRO A 102 3.31 -17.74 -16.72
C PRO A 102 3.29 -16.22 -16.96
N TYR A 103 2.29 -15.68 -17.66
CA TYR A 103 2.16 -14.23 -17.87
C TYR A 103 1.79 -13.53 -16.57
N THR A 104 0.80 -14.07 -15.84
CA THR A 104 0.42 -13.58 -14.51
C THR A 104 1.61 -13.63 -13.56
N ALA A 105 2.34 -14.76 -13.51
CA ALA A 105 3.51 -14.91 -12.66
C ALA A 105 4.56 -13.82 -12.95
N PHE A 106 4.89 -13.62 -14.23
CA PHE A 106 5.84 -12.58 -14.65
C PHE A 106 5.36 -11.16 -14.31
N GLN A 107 4.10 -10.82 -14.59
CA GLN A 107 3.54 -9.50 -14.32
C GLN A 107 3.55 -9.17 -12.81
N ILE A 108 3.23 -10.15 -11.96
CA ILE A 108 3.31 -9.99 -10.51
C ILE A 108 4.78 -9.83 -10.07
N SER A 109 5.70 -10.66 -10.58
CA SER A 109 7.14 -10.50 -10.32
C SER A 109 7.63 -9.09 -10.68
N SER A 110 7.26 -8.56 -11.85
CA SER A 110 7.60 -7.19 -12.27
C SER A 110 7.04 -6.14 -11.29
N CYS A 111 5.77 -6.27 -10.90
CA CYS A 111 5.16 -5.35 -9.93
C CYS A 111 5.80 -5.44 -8.54
N LEU A 112 6.23 -6.62 -8.12
CA LEU A 112 6.90 -6.86 -6.84
C LEU A 112 8.37 -6.40 -6.87
N SER A 113 9.04 -6.46 -8.02
CA SER A 113 10.34 -5.80 -8.22
C SER A 113 10.22 -4.29 -8.06
N ASP A 114 9.20 -3.67 -8.65
CA ASP A 114 8.92 -2.25 -8.43
C ASP A 114 8.61 -1.94 -6.95
N ALA A 115 7.91 -2.84 -6.25
CA ALA A 115 7.62 -2.68 -4.83
C ALA A 115 8.91 -2.61 -3.97
N VAL A 116 9.94 -3.38 -4.33
CA VAL A 116 11.27 -3.32 -3.69
C VAL A 116 12.05 -2.10 -4.16
N ARG A 117 12.02 -1.77 -5.45
CA ARG A 117 12.88 -0.73 -6.04
C ARG A 117 12.42 0.70 -5.74
N VAL A 118 11.13 0.96 -5.90
CA VAL A 118 10.55 2.31 -5.81
C VAL A 118 9.35 2.39 -4.85
N GLY A 119 8.84 1.24 -4.41
CA GLY A 119 7.67 1.13 -3.55
C GLY A 119 7.99 1.11 -2.06
N THR A 120 7.19 0.36 -1.31
CA THR A 120 7.31 0.25 0.15
C THR A 120 8.62 -0.40 0.62
N GLY A 121 9.31 -1.14 -0.26
CA GLY A 121 10.60 -1.77 0.02
C GLY A 121 11.83 -0.94 -0.36
N ARG A 122 11.69 0.29 -0.89
CA ARG A 122 12.81 1.09 -1.44
C ARG A 122 14.01 1.28 -0.50
N LYS A 123 13.77 1.27 0.81
CA LYS A 123 14.82 1.33 1.85
C LYS A 123 15.83 0.18 1.74
N ALA A 124 15.47 -0.94 1.09
CA ALA A 124 16.38 -2.02 0.79
C ALA A 124 17.63 -1.52 0.05
N TYR A 125 17.43 -0.68 -0.97
CA TYR A 125 18.52 -0.04 -1.72
C TYR A 125 19.01 1.24 -1.03
N GLU A 126 18.10 2.12 -0.61
CA GLU A 126 18.45 3.45 -0.08
C GLU A 126 19.22 3.41 1.25
N ARG A 127 19.01 2.36 2.07
CA ARG A 127 19.50 2.31 3.45
C ARG A 127 20.20 1.01 3.82
N TYR A 128 19.73 -0.13 3.33
CA TYR A 128 20.19 -1.45 3.83
C TYR A 128 21.18 -2.16 2.90
N GLY A 129 21.53 -1.56 1.77
CA GLY A 129 22.60 -2.06 0.90
C GLY A 129 22.25 -3.36 0.17
N LEU A 130 21.00 -3.53 -0.25
CA LEU A 130 20.63 -4.59 -1.19
C LEU A 130 21.44 -4.41 -2.48
N LYS A 131 22.16 -5.47 -2.90
CA LYS A 131 22.99 -5.41 -4.10
C LYS A 131 22.11 -5.40 -5.36
N ASP A 132 22.68 -4.98 -6.47
CA ASP A 132 21.98 -4.88 -7.75
C ASP A 132 21.87 -6.28 -8.40
N PHE A 133 20.76 -6.96 -8.12
CA PHE A 133 20.37 -8.21 -8.77
C PHE A 133 18.83 -8.31 -8.91
N PRO A 134 18.31 -9.13 -9.84
CA PRO A 134 16.87 -9.34 -10.01
C PRO A 134 16.21 -9.89 -8.74
N VAL A 135 15.28 -9.10 -8.20
CA VAL A 135 14.63 -9.40 -6.93
C VAL A 135 13.23 -8.80 -6.90
N ALA A 136 12.31 -9.49 -6.23
CA ALA A 136 10.93 -9.10 -6.06
C ALA A 136 10.51 -9.34 -4.61
N GLY A 137 9.63 -8.51 -4.06
CA GLY A 137 9.20 -8.68 -2.68
C GLY A 137 8.14 -7.70 -2.24
N LYS A 138 7.58 -7.95 -1.06
CA LYS A 138 6.50 -7.17 -0.50
C LYS A 138 6.63 -7.03 1.01
N SER A 139 6.42 -5.81 1.48
CA SER A 139 6.23 -5.49 2.88
C SER A 139 4.81 -5.84 3.36
N GLY A 140 4.69 -6.38 4.56
CA GLY A 140 3.44 -6.49 5.32
C GLY A 140 3.62 -5.93 6.73
N THR A 141 2.62 -5.18 7.22
CA THR A 141 2.58 -4.64 8.58
C THR A 141 1.14 -4.75 9.05
N GLU A 142 0.92 -5.44 10.17
CA GLU A 142 -0.43 -5.59 10.74
C GLU A 142 -0.89 -4.27 11.38
N TYR A 143 -2.21 -4.09 11.39
CA TYR A 143 -2.82 -2.98 12.11
C TYR A 143 -2.46 -3.04 13.61
N GLY A 144 -1.98 -1.92 14.17
CA GLY A 144 -1.53 -1.87 15.57
C GLY A 144 -0.06 -2.25 15.78
N PHE A 145 0.70 -2.53 14.70
CA PHE A 145 2.14 -2.79 14.74
C PHE A 145 2.53 -4.01 15.61
N THR A 146 1.67 -5.03 15.66
CA THR A 146 1.94 -6.29 16.36
C THR A 146 2.87 -7.19 15.57
N ASP A 147 2.72 -7.17 14.24
CA ASP A 147 3.40 -8.08 13.34
C ASP A 147 3.95 -7.36 12.11
N ASN A 148 5.15 -7.78 11.72
CA ASN A 148 5.83 -7.28 10.54
C ASN A 148 6.35 -8.44 9.70
N TRP A 149 6.12 -8.34 8.39
CA TRP A 149 6.61 -9.28 7.39
C TRP A 149 7.37 -8.57 6.29
N PHE A 150 8.38 -9.26 5.77
CA PHE A 150 8.87 -9.03 4.43
C PHE A 150 9.06 -10.36 3.73
N VAL A 151 8.41 -10.52 2.59
CA VAL A 151 8.47 -11.75 1.80
C VAL A 151 8.88 -11.40 0.39
N GLY A 152 9.82 -12.13 -0.15
CA GLY A 152 10.30 -11.89 -1.50
C GLY A 152 11.15 -13.03 -2.02
N PHE A 153 11.62 -12.87 -3.24
CA PHE A 153 12.32 -13.91 -3.97
C PHE A 153 13.26 -13.34 -5.03
N THR A 154 14.25 -14.14 -5.37
CA THR A 154 14.96 -14.12 -6.66
C THR A 154 14.45 -15.26 -7.53
N SER A 155 15.03 -15.46 -8.72
CA SER A 155 14.72 -16.66 -9.52
C SER A 155 15.18 -17.98 -8.87
N LYS A 156 16.04 -17.94 -7.85
CA LYS A 156 16.61 -19.14 -7.20
C LYS A 156 16.17 -19.35 -5.75
N VAL A 157 15.84 -18.29 -5.02
CA VAL A 157 15.55 -18.35 -3.58
C VAL A 157 14.29 -17.56 -3.26
N THR A 158 13.38 -18.14 -2.48
CA THR A 158 12.27 -17.44 -1.82
C THR A 158 12.59 -17.31 -0.34
N CYS A 159 12.39 -16.12 0.23
CA CYS A 159 12.70 -15.80 1.62
C CYS A 159 11.55 -15.01 2.24
N ALA A 160 11.07 -15.49 3.38
CA ALA A 160 10.07 -14.83 4.21
C ALA A 160 10.67 -14.55 5.59
N VAL A 161 10.59 -13.31 6.04
CA VAL A 161 11.03 -12.88 7.38
C VAL A 161 9.84 -12.28 8.11
N TRP A 162 9.62 -12.71 9.34
CA TRP A 162 8.62 -12.17 10.26
C TRP A 162 9.26 -11.71 11.56
N ALA A 163 8.70 -10.68 12.16
CA ALA A 163 8.98 -10.28 13.52
C ALA A 163 7.67 -9.87 14.21
N GLY A 164 7.52 -10.33 15.44
CA GLY A 164 6.41 -10.06 16.35
C GLY A 164 6.72 -10.72 17.70
N PHE A 165 5.78 -10.63 18.62
CA PHE A 165 5.85 -11.33 19.90
C PHE A 165 4.96 -12.58 19.88
N ASP A 166 5.33 -13.61 20.63
CA ASP A 166 4.56 -14.85 20.74
C ASP A 166 3.14 -14.59 21.28
N GLN A 167 3.01 -13.64 22.21
CA GLN A 167 1.73 -13.06 22.60
C GLN A 167 1.56 -11.75 21.83
N PRO A 168 0.46 -11.57 21.06
CA PRO A 168 0.29 -10.37 20.23
C PRO A 168 0.33 -9.08 21.06
N GLU A 169 1.45 -8.37 20.94
CA GLU A 169 1.70 -7.08 21.58
C GLU A 169 2.30 -6.11 20.56
N MET A 170 2.07 -4.82 20.77
CA MET A 170 2.65 -3.80 19.90
C MET A 170 4.17 -3.82 20.01
N ILE A 171 4.88 -3.94 18.88
CA ILE A 171 6.35 -3.89 18.84
C ILE A 171 6.83 -2.52 19.33
N PHE A 172 6.39 -1.46 18.64
CA PHE A 172 6.40 -0.07 19.09
C PHE A 172 5.55 0.76 18.10
N ALA A 173 5.15 1.97 18.50
CA ALA A 173 4.39 2.86 17.64
C ALA A 173 5.19 3.21 16.36
N GLY A 174 4.65 2.86 15.19
CA GLY A 174 5.33 3.10 13.92
C GLY A 174 6.37 2.03 13.55
N ALA A 175 6.31 0.83 14.14
CA ALA A 175 7.12 -0.30 13.73
C ALA A 175 6.70 -0.82 12.35
N PHE A 176 7.06 -0.11 11.29
CA PHE A 176 6.84 -0.54 9.92
C PHE A 176 7.83 -1.63 9.53
N SER A 177 7.39 -2.58 8.71
CA SER A 177 8.24 -3.70 8.30
C SER A 177 9.45 -3.27 7.47
N SER A 178 9.34 -2.10 6.84
CA SER A 178 10.45 -1.45 6.12
C SER A 178 11.61 -1.06 7.03
N ASP A 179 11.40 -0.94 8.34
CA ASP A 179 12.42 -0.55 9.31
C ASP A 179 12.81 -1.67 10.27
N THR A 180 11.96 -2.70 10.42
CA THR A 180 12.18 -3.81 11.37
C THR A 180 12.74 -5.06 10.70
N VAL A 181 11.99 -5.67 9.78
CA VAL A 181 12.33 -6.97 9.18
C VAL A 181 13.08 -6.85 7.84
N LEU A 182 12.87 -5.75 7.11
CA LEU A 182 13.55 -5.50 5.84
C LEU A 182 15.10 -5.60 5.92
N PRO A 183 15.81 -5.02 6.91
CA PRO A 183 17.26 -5.17 6.99
C PRO A 183 17.72 -6.62 7.12
N VAL A 184 16.99 -7.45 7.89
CA VAL A 184 17.29 -8.88 8.04
C VAL A 184 17.09 -9.59 6.72
N TRP A 185 15.97 -9.34 6.04
CA TRP A 185 15.69 -9.90 4.73
C TRP A 185 16.75 -9.52 3.69
N VAL A 186 17.21 -8.26 3.66
CA VAL A 186 18.28 -7.80 2.76
C VAL A 186 19.58 -8.54 3.01
N SER A 187 19.98 -8.72 4.28
CA SER A 187 21.17 -9.49 4.63
C SER A 187 21.09 -10.93 4.13
N MET A 188 19.95 -11.60 4.34
CA MET A 188 19.71 -12.97 3.87
C MET A 188 19.78 -13.08 2.34
N MET A 189 19.13 -12.16 1.62
CA MET A 189 19.11 -12.20 0.15
C MET A 189 20.48 -11.89 -0.45
N ASN A 190 21.21 -10.93 0.11
CA ASN A 190 22.58 -10.62 -0.31
C ASN A 190 23.53 -11.81 -0.11
N GLN A 191 23.37 -12.55 0.99
CA GLN A 191 24.17 -13.74 1.26
C GLN A 191 23.76 -14.91 0.35
N ALA A 192 22.46 -15.13 0.17
CA ALA A 192 21.93 -16.17 -0.70
C ALA A 192 22.39 -15.98 -2.16
N ALA A 193 22.42 -14.74 -2.66
CA ALA A 193 22.84 -14.42 -4.01
C ALA A 193 24.31 -14.81 -4.32
N ILE A 194 25.16 -15.03 -3.31
CA ILE A 194 26.54 -15.50 -3.50
C ILE A 194 26.57 -16.97 -3.92
N SER A 195 25.70 -17.80 -3.34
CA SER A 195 25.63 -19.24 -3.63
C SER A 195 24.57 -19.60 -4.67
N PHE A 196 23.55 -18.76 -4.81
CA PHE A 196 22.40 -18.94 -5.69
C PHE A 196 22.23 -17.71 -6.56
N GLU A 197 23.10 -17.59 -7.57
CA GLU A 197 23.14 -16.42 -8.47
C GLU A 197 21.78 -16.16 -9.12
N PRO A 198 21.17 -14.98 -8.89
CA PRO A 198 19.89 -14.62 -9.47
C PRO A 198 19.96 -14.45 -10.98
N GLU A 199 18.91 -14.91 -11.66
CA GLU A 199 18.67 -14.68 -13.09
C GLU A 199 17.53 -13.67 -13.27
N ASP A 200 17.51 -13.00 -14.42
CA ASP A 200 16.44 -12.08 -14.77
C ASP A 200 15.07 -12.77 -14.80
N PHE A 201 14.04 -12.07 -14.34
CA PHE A 201 12.67 -12.48 -14.61
C PHE A 201 12.39 -12.26 -16.09
N VAL A 202 12.25 -13.34 -16.86
CA VAL A 202 12.04 -13.29 -18.31
C VAL A 202 10.55 -13.40 -18.64
N PRO A 203 9.98 -12.48 -19.45
CA PRO A 203 8.60 -12.59 -19.91
C PRO A 203 8.41 -13.82 -20.81
N PRO A 204 7.20 -14.40 -20.88
CA PRO A 204 6.87 -15.40 -21.90
C PRO A 204 7.19 -14.90 -23.32
N GLN A 205 7.66 -15.78 -24.21
CA GLN A 205 8.22 -15.40 -25.52
C GLN A 205 7.23 -14.67 -26.45
N ASP A 206 5.94 -14.98 -26.31
CA ASP A 206 4.84 -14.40 -27.08
C ASP A 206 4.12 -13.27 -26.34
N ALA A 207 4.58 -12.91 -25.13
CA ALA A 207 4.13 -11.69 -24.47
C ALA A 207 4.64 -10.47 -25.26
N TYR A 208 3.78 -9.50 -25.49
CA TYR A 208 4.15 -8.29 -26.21
C TYR A 208 4.19 -7.09 -25.27
N LYS A 209 5.15 -6.20 -25.52
CA LYS A 209 5.43 -5.03 -24.70
C LYS A 209 4.63 -3.83 -25.21
N VAL A 210 3.89 -3.20 -24.32
CA VAL A 210 3.13 -1.97 -24.61
C VAL A 210 3.61 -0.83 -23.72
N GLU A 211 3.44 0.40 -24.21
CA GLU A 211 3.69 1.59 -23.43
C GLU A 211 2.37 2.13 -22.87
N VAL A 212 2.32 2.35 -21.57
CA VAL A 212 1.12 2.75 -20.83
C VAL A 212 1.35 4.12 -20.20
N CYS A 213 0.35 4.99 -20.31
CA CYS A 213 0.36 6.26 -19.59
C CYS A 213 0.24 6.00 -18.10
N SER A 214 1.13 6.58 -17.34
CA SER A 214 1.18 6.39 -15.91
C SER A 214 0.00 7.04 -15.16
N LYS A 215 -0.63 8.06 -15.73
CA LYS A 215 -1.78 8.77 -15.14
C LYS A 215 -3.12 8.08 -15.46
N SER A 216 -3.38 7.81 -16.75
CA SER A 216 -4.66 7.25 -17.18
C SER A 216 -4.73 5.73 -17.07
N GLY A 217 -3.58 5.03 -17.10
CA GLY A 217 -3.53 3.58 -17.21
C GLY A 217 -3.93 3.04 -18.59
N GLN A 218 -4.12 3.93 -19.57
CA GLN A 218 -4.45 3.61 -20.96
C GLN A 218 -3.18 3.61 -21.83
N LEU A 219 -3.30 3.22 -23.11
CA LEU A 219 -2.15 3.21 -24.03
C LEU A 219 -1.55 4.62 -24.13
N ALA A 220 -0.23 4.70 -24.01
CA ALA A 220 0.47 5.98 -24.07
C ALA A 220 0.36 6.62 -25.47
N THR A 221 0.26 7.94 -25.46
CA THR A 221 0.36 8.80 -26.65
C THR A 221 1.72 9.49 -26.66
N ASP A 222 2.08 10.10 -27.79
CA ASP A 222 3.28 10.96 -27.86
C ASP A 222 3.22 12.18 -26.95
N ALA A 223 2.04 12.55 -26.44
CA ALA A 223 1.86 13.68 -25.55
C ALA A 223 1.89 13.29 -24.05
N CYS A 224 2.16 12.02 -23.71
CA CYS A 224 2.31 11.57 -22.31
C CYS A 224 3.60 12.10 -21.65
N TYR A 225 3.61 13.40 -21.36
CA TYR A 225 4.65 14.13 -20.65
C TYR A 225 4.03 14.93 -19.51
N GLU A 226 4.77 15.08 -18.43
CA GLU A 226 4.44 15.93 -17.28
C GLU A 226 5.49 17.01 -17.14
N VAL A 227 5.10 18.16 -16.60
CA VAL A 227 6.03 19.24 -16.31
C VAL A 227 6.43 19.15 -14.84
N GLU A 228 7.71 18.93 -14.57
CA GLU A 228 8.28 18.99 -13.23
C GLU A 228 9.02 20.30 -13.04
N GLN A 229 8.76 20.98 -11.92
CA GLN A 229 9.47 22.19 -11.51
C GLN A 229 10.79 21.80 -10.84
N HIS A 230 11.90 22.31 -11.35
CA HIS A 230 13.22 22.12 -10.79
C HIS A 230 13.84 23.49 -10.52
N GLY A 231 13.62 24.01 -9.32
CA GLY A 231 13.94 25.41 -8.98
C GLY A 231 13.13 26.37 -9.85
N ASP A 232 13.81 27.29 -10.53
CA ASP A 232 13.20 28.27 -11.44
C ASP A 232 12.96 27.73 -12.88
N SER A 233 13.30 26.46 -13.14
CA SER A 233 13.20 25.85 -14.48
C SER A 233 12.12 24.76 -14.53
N THR A 234 11.47 24.63 -15.68
CA THR A 234 10.51 23.55 -15.94
C THR A 234 11.15 22.49 -16.84
N ARG A 235 10.99 21.21 -16.47
CA ARG A 235 11.44 20.07 -17.29
C ARG A 235 10.25 19.22 -17.68
N GLN A 236 10.15 18.87 -18.96
CA GLN A 236 9.20 17.85 -19.41
C GLN A 236 9.76 16.46 -19.16
N ILE A 237 9.00 15.63 -18.45
CA ILE A 237 9.34 14.25 -18.12
C ILE A 237 8.28 13.33 -18.69
N ARG A 238 8.70 12.32 -19.44
CA ARG A 238 7.79 11.32 -20.01
C ARG A 238 7.08 10.58 -18.88
N SER A 239 5.75 10.58 -18.91
CA SER A 239 4.91 10.05 -17.83
C SER A 239 4.35 8.68 -18.18
N THR A 240 5.19 7.81 -18.75
CA THR A 240 4.82 6.48 -19.22
C THR A 240 5.64 5.38 -18.54
N TYR A 241 5.16 4.15 -18.65
CA TYR A 241 5.92 2.95 -18.28
C TYR A 241 5.60 1.83 -19.25
N PHE A 242 6.46 0.81 -19.32
CA PHE A 242 6.21 -0.35 -20.15
C PHE A 242 5.53 -1.46 -19.34
N GLU A 243 4.59 -2.14 -19.98
CA GLU A 243 3.89 -3.30 -19.45
C GLU A 243 3.96 -4.44 -20.46
N TYR A 244 3.95 -5.69 -19.97
CA TYR A 244 3.88 -6.86 -20.84
C TYR A 244 2.48 -7.44 -20.81
N LEU A 245 1.92 -7.75 -21.98
CA LEU A 245 0.58 -8.30 -22.14
C LEU A 245 0.64 -9.70 -22.76
N ARG A 246 -0.31 -10.54 -22.35
CA ARG A 246 -0.51 -11.86 -22.95
C ARG A 246 -1.19 -11.73 -24.32
N PRO A 247 -0.92 -12.65 -25.26
CA PRO A 247 -1.62 -12.69 -26.55
C PRO A 247 -3.14 -12.62 -26.39
N GLY A 248 -3.79 -11.89 -27.28
CA GLY A 248 -5.25 -11.70 -27.27
C GLY A 248 -5.77 -10.65 -26.30
N THR A 249 -4.90 -9.98 -25.51
CA THR A 249 -5.32 -8.81 -24.73
C THR A 249 -5.64 -7.65 -25.68
N VAL A 250 -6.85 -7.12 -25.62
CA VAL A 250 -7.27 -5.99 -26.47
C VAL A 250 -7.24 -4.71 -25.64
N LEU A 251 -6.23 -3.88 -25.87
CA LEU A 251 -6.21 -2.49 -25.41
C LEU A 251 -6.45 -1.59 -26.62
N THR A 252 -7.61 -0.93 -26.66
CA THR A 252 -7.98 -0.01 -27.75
C THR A 252 -7.98 1.44 -27.32
N THR A 253 -8.11 1.71 -26.02
CA THR A 253 -8.21 3.07 -25.51
C THR A 253 -6.83 3.69 -25.34
N VAL A 254 -6.63 4.83 -26.00
CA VAL A 254 -5.46 5.69 -25.84
C VAL A 254 -5.65 6.67 -24.71
N CYS A 255 -4.55 7.18 -24.16
CA CYS A 255 -4.57 8.10 -23.04
C CYS A 255 -5.45 9.33 -23.28
N GLU A 256 -6.56 9.40 -22.56
CA GLU A 256 -7.50 10.53 -22.57
C GLU A 256 -6.97 11.74 -21.82
N ILE A 257 -6.05 11.54 -20.87
CA ILE A 257 -5.47 12.63 -20.06
C ILE A 257 -4.45 13.42 -20.88
N HIS A 258 -3.70 12.75 -21.75
CA HIS A 258 -2.59 13.32 -22.53
C HIS A 258 -2.87 13.26 -24.03
N GLY A 259 -4.11 13.48 -24.44
CA GLY A 259 -4.52 13.44 -25.85
C GLY A 259 -5.17 14.75 -26.28
N GLY A 260 -4.43 15.64 -26.93
CA GLY A 260 -5.05 16.64 -27.79
C GLY A 260 -5.64 15.97 -29.05
N PRO A 261 -6.61 16.59 -29.74
CA PRO A 261 -7.23 16.02 -30.94
C PRO A 261 -6.15 15.66 -31.98
N GLY A 262 -6.03 14.36 -32.32
CA GLY A 262 -5.04 13.82 -33.27
C GLY A 262 -3.95 12.92 -32.68
N ALA A 263 -3.99 12.59 -31.38
CA ALA A 263 -2.99 11.73 -30.75
C ALA A 263 -3.07 10.27 -31.27
N VAL A 264 -2.00 9.80 -31.90
CA VAL A 264 -1.86 8.42 -32.38
C VAL A 264 -1.25 7.54 -31.27
N PRO A 265 -1.74 6.31 -31.04
CA PRO A 265 -1.11 5.37 -30.13
C PRO A 265 0.30 4.99 -30.59
N ARG A 266 1.27 4.95 -29.67
CA ARG A 266 2.58 4.36 -29.96
C ARG A 266 2.50 2.83 -29.85
N THR A 267 2.59 2.14 -30.98
CA THR A 267 2.94 0.71 -31.00
C THR A 267 4.45 0.58 -30.85
N SER A 268 4.92 -0.16 -29.84
CA SER A 268 6.35 -0.39 -29.62
C SER A 268 6.99 -1.08 -30.84
N PRO A 269 8.21 -0.71 -31.28
CA PRO A 269 8.86 -1.37 -32.39
C PRO A 269 9.50 -2.68 -31.91
N SER A 270 8.76 -3.79 -31.92
CA SER A 270 9.32 -5.14 -31.82
C SER A 270 9.41 -5.79 -33.20
N ARG A 271 10.64 -6.14 -33.61
CA ARG A 271 11.04 -6.80 -34.87
C ARG A 271 10.03 -7.83 -35.39
N GLY A 272 9.51 -7.60 -36.60
CA GLY A 272 8.74 -8.56 -37.41
C GLY A 272 7.81 -7.80 -38.38
N PRO A 273 7.61 -8.27 -39.63
CA PRO A 273 6.86 -7.49 -40.61
C PRO A 273 5.36 -7.52 -40.28
N ASP A 274 4.80 -6.33 -40.16
CA ASP A 274 3.41 -6.00 -40.44
C ASP A 274 2.31 -6.78 -39.70
N ARG A 275 2.11 -6.42 -38.43
CA ARG A 275 0.77 -6.39 -37.82
C ARG A 275 0.49 -4.98 -37.33
N THR A 276 0.42 -4.06 -38.29
CA THR A 276 -0.27 -2.80 -38.07
C THR A 276 -1.70 -3.13 -37.62
N LEU A 277 -2.07 -2.67 -36.43
CA LEU A 277 -3.46 -2.59 -35.99
C LEU A 277 -4.19 -1.72 -37.03
N ARG A 278 -4.74 -2.34 -38.08
CA ARG A 278 -5.67 -1.67 -38.98
C ARG A 278 -6.91 -1.39 -38.15
N LEU A 279 -7.05 -0.13 -37.74
CA LEU A 279 -8.34 0.44 -37.38
C LEU A 279 -9.26 0.18 -38.57
N THR A 280 -10.14 -0.82 -38.47
CA THR A 280 -11.15 -1.04 -39.49
C THR A 280 -12.04 0.20 -39.50
N GLU A 281 -12.12 0.86 -40.65
CA GLU A 281 -12.82 2.14 -40.92
C GLU A 281 -14.34 2.07 -40.73
N ASP A 282 -14.87 1.05 -40.06
CA ASP A 282 -16.31 0.82 -39.81
C ASP A 282 -16.71 1.04 -38.34
N SER A 283 -15.95 1.84 -37.59
CA SER A 283 -16.46 2.39 -36.33
C SER A 283 -17.30 3.64 -36.63
N GLY A 284 -18.57 3.39 -37.00
CA GLY A 284 -19.58 4.43 -37.09
C GLY A 284 -19.46 5.40 -35.93
N SER A 285 -19.40 6.69 -36.24
CA SER A 285 -19.20 7.77 -35.28
C SER A 285 -20.06 7.56 -34.04
N LEU A 286 -19.43 7.10 -32.96
CA LEU A 286 -19.99 7.23 -31.62
C LEU A 286 -19.91 8.72 -31.28
N ARG A 287 -20.96 9.45 -31.70
CA ARG A 287 -21.32 10.73 -31.11
C ARG A 287 -21.26 10.55 -29.60
N ALA A 288 -20.54 11.43 -28.93
CA ALA A 288 -20.56 11.55 -27.48
C ALA A 288 -22.02 11.51 -27.01
N GLN A 289 -22.39 10.41 -26.35
CA GLN A 289 -23.59 10.39 -25.54
C GLN A 289 -23.36 11.46 -24.45
N PRO A 290 -24.26 12.46 -24.31
CA PRO A 290 -24.09 13.45 -23.27
C PRO A 290 -24.04 12.71 -21.93
N PHE A 291 -22.96 12.96 -21.19
CA PHE A 291 -22.82 12.54 -19.81
C PHE A 291 -24.13 12.86 -19.09
N VAL A 292 -24.82 11.86 -18.53
CA VAL A 292 -25.90 12.13 -17.59
C VAL A 292 -25.22 12.77 -16.40
N VAL A 293 -25.30 14.10 -16.32
CA VAL A 293 -24.96 14.84 -15.11
C VAL A 293 -26.01 14.41 -14.08
N SER A 294 -25.74 13.32 -13.37
CA SER A 294 -26.42 13.07 -12.11
C SER A 294 -25.82 14.06 -11.12
N ASP A 295 -26.66 14.95 -10.60
CA ASP A 295 -26.24 15.88 -9.55
C ASP A 295 -25.54 15.08 -8.44
N PRO A 296 -24.36 15.52 -7.97
CA PRO A 296 -23.68 14.85 -6.88
C PRO A 296 -24.60 14.87 -5.66
N ILE A 297 -24.99 13.68 -5.18
CA ILE A 297 -25.77 13.55 -3.96
C ILE A 297 -24.87 13.96 -2.81
N VAL A 298 -25.06 15.17 -2.30
CA VAL A 298 -24.36 15.66 -1.12
C VAL A 298 -25.00 14.99 0.11
N PRO A 299 -24.24 14.23 0.92
CA PRO A 299 -24.80 13.61 2.12
C PRO A 299 -25.23 14.71 3.10
N VAL A 300 -26.53 14.73 3.42
CA VAL A 300 -27.16 15.76 4.26
C VAL A 300 -26.95 15.51 5.76
N GLY A 301 -26.41 14.34 6.12
CA GLY A 301 -26.12 13.93 7.49
C GLY A 301 -25.91 12.42 7.61
N PRO A 302 -25.44 11.92 8.76
CA PRO A 302 -25.29 10.49 8.99
C PRO A 302 -26.66 9.81 8.96
N THR A 303 -26.86 8.91 7.99
CA THR A 303 -28.10 8.13 7.84
C THR A 303 -27.78 6.67 8.16
N VAL A 304 -28.45 6.11 9.16
CA VAL A 304 -28.32 4.68 9.50
C VAL A 304 -29.18 3.88 8.54
N VAL A 305 -28.56 2.95 7.81
CA VAL A 305 -29.27 2.02 6.92
C VAL A 305 -29.39 0.68 7.62
N GLY A 306 -30.56 0.40 8.21
CA GLY A 306 -30.85 -0.82 8.96
C GLY A 306 -31.46 -0.56 10.34
N ILE A 307 -31.66 -1.63 11.13
CA ILE A 307 -32.12 -1.52 12.52
C ILE A 307 -30.91 -1.24 13.40
N ASP A 308 -30.92 -0.12 14.12
CA ASP A 308 -29.87 0.31 15.03
C ASP A 308 -30.05 -0.35 16.40
N PRO A 309 -29.32 -1.45 16.72
CA PRO A 309 -29.53 -2.20 17.95
C PRO A 309 -28.95 -1.47 19.18
N TYR A 310 -28.20 -0.38 18.95
CA TYR A 310 -27.41 0.31 19.97
C TYR A 310 -27.88 1.74 20.24
N GLN A 311 -28.97 2.19 19.60
CA GLN A 311 -29.53 3.55 19.75
C GLN A 311 -28.46 4.65 19.61
N SER A 312 -27.68 4.56 18.53
CA SER A 312 -26.51 5.38 18.22
C SER A 312 -26.85 6.86 17.97
N LEU A 313 -28.14 7.20 17.79
CA LEU A 313 -28.67 8.56 17.60
C LEU A 313 -29.35 9.07 18.88
N ALA A 314 -28.63 9.15 19.99
CA ALA A 314 -29.03 10.02 21.10
C ALA A 314 -28.53 11.44 20.83
N PRO A 315 -29.36 12.49 20.98
CA PRO A 315 -28.92 13.86 20.80
C PRO A 315 -27.86 14.21 21.85
N VAL A 316 -26.62 14.44 21.41
CA VAL A 316 -25.59 15.05 22.26
C VAL A 316 -25.90 16.53 22.32
N ILE A 317 -26.39 17.02 23.47
CA ILE A 317 -26.51 18.46 23.72
C ILE A 317 -25.09 19.04 23.74
N ARG A 318 -24.66 19.63 22.63
CA ARG A 318 -23.45 20.44 22.58
C ARG A 318 -23.83 21.90 22.77
N ALA A 319 -23.16 22.58 23.70
CA ALA A 319 -23.25 24.03 23.81
C ALA A 319 -22.84 24.67 22.47
N GLN A 320 -23.68 25.56 21.94
CA GLN A 320 -23.33 26.35 20.77
C GLN A 320 -22.19 27.28 21.14
N VAL A 321 -21.08 27.19 20.41
CA VAL A 321 -20.06 28.24 20.41
C VAL A 321 -20.65 29.42 19.66
N VAL A 322 -21.01 30.48 20.38
CA VAL A 322 -21.37 31.76 19.78
C VAL A 322 -20.07 32.39 19.27
N LEU A 323 -19.84 32.32 17.96
CA LEU A 323 -18.75 33.06 17.34
C LEU A 323 -19.14 34.56 17.34
N PRO A 324 -18.28 35.46 17.82
CA PRO A 324 -18.56 36.89 17.74
C PRO A 324 -18.67 37.30 16.27
N LYS A 325 -19.68 38.13 15.99
CA LYS A 325 -19.97 38.64 14.65
C LYS A 325 -18.86 39.63 14.28
N ALA A 326 -18.05 39.29 13.27
CA ALA A 326 -17.10 40.24 12.71
C ALA A 326 -17.86 41.32 11.93
N GLU A 327 -17.74 42.57 12.35
CA GLU A 327 -18.19 43.71 11.55
C GLU A 327 -17.08 44.10 10.57
N PRO A 328 -17.38 44.32 9.28
CA PRO A 328 -16.38 44.72 8.30
C PRO A 328 -15.97 46.18 8.55
N VAL A 329 -14.68 46.40 8.80
CA VAL A 329 -14.08 47.74 8.75
C VAL A 329 -13.79 48.06 7.29
N ILE A 330 -14.43 49.10 6.77
CA ILE A 330 -14.10 49.69 5.46
C ILE A 330 -12.95 50.67 5.71
N GLU A 331 -11.74 50.36 5.26
CA GLU A 331 -10.71 51.40 5.09
C GLU A 331 -10.96 52.12 3.75
N GLU A 332 -11.01 53.45 3.80
CA GLU A 332 -11.17 54.30 2.62
C GLU A 332 -9.98 54.15 1.66
N ALA A 333 -10.26 53.97 0.38
CA ALA A 333 -9.25 53.90 -0.67
C ALA A 333 -8.57 55.26 -0.86
N VAL A 334 -7.25 55.31 -0.68
CA VAL A 334 -6.40 56.44 -1.09
C VAL A 334 -6.22 56.40 -2.61
N PRO A 335 -6.41 57.51 -3.35
CA PRO A 335 -6.31 57.51 -4.80
C PRO A 335 -4.84 57.42 -5.27
N THR A 336 -4.58 56.54 -6.24
CA THR A 336 -3.29 56.44 -6.94
C THR A 336 -3.21 57.45 -8.10
N PRO A 337 -2.07 58.14 -8.33
CA PRO A 337 -1.81 58.82 -9.59
C PRO A 337 -1.29 57.84 -10.66
N ASN A 338 -1.56 58.17 -11.91
CA ASN A 338 -1.36 57.37 -13.13
C ASN A 338 0.13 57.08 -13.47
N PRO A 339 0.41 56.14 -14.39
CA PRO A 339 1.66 55.38 -14.44
C PRO A 339 2.68 55.96 -15.41
N GLU A 340 3.86 56.33 -14.91
CA GLU A 340 5.10 56.32 -15.69
C GLU A 340 6.27 55.93 -14.77
N GLU A 341 7.18 55.13 -15.33
CA GLU A 341 8.49 54.70 -14.81
C GLU A 341 8.50 53.58 -13.76
N GLY A 342 9.29 52.54 -14.08
CA GLY A 342 9.40 51.31 -13.32
C GLY A 342 10.47 51.35 -12.24
N ALA A 343 10.27 50.54 -11.21
CA ALA A 343 11.30 49.82 -10.46
C ALA A 343 10.61 48.96 -9.39
N ASN A 344 11.22 47.81 -9.10
CA ASN A 344 10.82 46.83 -8.08
C ASN A 344 10.58 47.44 -6.70
N ASP A 345 9.62 46.90 -5.92
CA ASP A 345 9.77 46.60 -4.47
C ASP A 345 8.52 45.91 -3.84
N PRO A 346 8.61 45.35 -2.61
CA PRO A 346 8.14 44.00 -2.26
C PRO A 346 6.69 43.92 -1.78
N VAL A 347 6.06 42.74 -1.98
CA VAL A 347 4.71 42.44 -1.47
C VAL A 347 4.78 42.07 0.02
N ALA A 348 4.15 42.88 0.88
CA ALA A 348 3.96 42.60 2.30
C ALA A 348 2.84 41.58 2.53
N VAL A 349 3.07 40.62 3.44
CA VAL A 349 2.08 39.65 3.90
C VAL A 349 1.45 40.14 5.20
N PRO A 350 0.12 40.19 5.35
CA PRO A 350 -0.51 40.65 6.60
C PRO A 350 -0.23 39.68 7.75
N ARG A 351 0.17 40.21 8.90
CA ARG A 351 0.27 39.50 10.19
C ARG A 351 -0.89 39.91 11.10
N ALA A 352 -1.54 38.94 11.72
CA ALA A 352 -2.55 39.17 12.74
C ALA A 352 -1.90 39.47 14.12
N VAL A 353 -2.47 40.40 14.87
CA VAL A 353 -2.12 40.69 16.28
C VAL A 353 -3.20 40.10 17.20
N PRO A 354 -2.87 39.47 18.34
CA PRO A 354 -3.87 38.90 19.25
C PRO A 354 -4.63 40.00 20.02
N VAL A 355 -5.91 39.75 20.29
CA VAL A 355 -6.78 40.61 21.14
C VAL A 355 -6.72 40.11 22.58
N GLU A 356 -6.44 41.01 23.53
CA GLU A 356 -6.46 40.71 24.97
C GLU A 356 -7.91 40.59 25.50
N SER A 357 -8.14 39.64 26.41
CA SER A 357 -9.45 39.40 27.04
C SER A 357 -9.46 39.88 28.50
N ASP A 358 -10.37 40.79 28.81
CA ASP A 358 -10.64 41.29 30.17
C ASP A 358 -11.34 40.23 31.05
N THR A 359 -10.64 39.65 32.02
CA THR A 359 -11.26 39.01 33.21
C THR A 359 -10.25 38.99 34.38
N PRO A 360 -10.64 39.26 35.65
CA PRO A 360 -9.68 39.60 36.71
C PRO A 360 -8.98 38.38 37.32
N LEU A 361 -7.66 38.54 37.55
CA LEU A 361 -6.76 37.56 38.17
C LEU A 361 -6.96 37.44 39.69
N ILE A 362 -7.06 36.21 40.20
CA ILE A 362 -6.77 35.90 41.61
C ILE A 362 -5.34 35.35 41.68
N LYS A 363 -4.53 35.99 42.52
CA LYS A 363 -3.11 35.69 42.75
C LYS A 363 -2.94 34.46 43.65
N ASP A 364 -1.81 33.80 43.47
CA ASP A 364 -1.18 32.75 44.30
C ASP A 364 -1.29 31.30 43.81
N ALA A 365 -0.38 30.92 42.91
CA ALA A 365 0.25 29.60 42.86
C ALA A 365 1.63 29.70 42.17
N PRO A 366 2.69 29.03 42.67
CA PRO A 366 4.06 29.23 42.19
C PRO A 366 4.37 28.54 40.86
N ASP A 367 5.30 29.17 40.14
CA ASP A 367 5.78 28.88 38.78
C ASP A 367 6.05 27.41 38.44
N ALA A 368 5.51 26.99 37.30
CA ALA A 368 6.04 25.91 36.49
C ALA A 368 5.95 26.31 35.00
N SER A 369 6.86 27.16 34.57
CA SER A 369 7.13 27.43 33.16
C SER A 369 7.83 26.23 32.52
N GLY A 370 7.20 25.61 31.51
CA GLY A 370 7.88 24.62 30.66
C GLY A 370 6.96 23.82 29.74
N LEU A 371 6.54 24.44 28.62
CA LEU A 371 5.98 23.82 27.41
C LEU A 371 4.63 23.09 27.56
N GLY A 372 3.53 23.85 27.45
CA GLY A 372 2.19 23.33 27.16
C GLY A 372 1.51 24.20 26.10
N ASN A 373 1.08 23.59 24.99
CA ASN A 373 0.23 24.23 23.99
C ASN A 373 -1.07 24.68 24.67
N GLY A 374 -1.32 25.99 24.69
CA GLY A 374 -2.37 26.68 25.47
C GLY A 374 -3.81 26.31 25.13
N ILE A 375 -4.23 25.09 25.44
CA ILE A 375 -5.64 24.70 25.55
C ILE A 375 -5.97 24.64 27.05
N PRO A 376 -6.84 25.52 27.58
CA PRO A 376 -7.29 25.39 28.96
C PRO A 376 -8.15 24.13 29.10
N VAL A 377 -7.67 23.17 29.90
CA VAL A 377 -8.43 21.97 30.28
C VAL A 377 -9.25 22.30 31.53
N ALA A 378 -10.57 22.11 31.49
CA ALA A 378 -11.41 22.24 32.67
C ALA A 378 -11.08 21.14 33.70
N LYS A 379 -11.06 21.48 35.00
CA LYS A 379 -10.80 20.52 36.08
C LYS A 379 -11.93 19.47 36.19
N PRO A 380 -11.61 18.18 36.44
CA PRO A 380 -12.61 17.14 36.61
C PRO A 380 -13.39 17.29 37.91
N LEU A 381 -14.70 16.99 37.85
CA LEU A 381 -15.58 16.84 39.01
C LEU A 381 -15.34 15.48 39.68
N ILE A 382 -15.06 15.49 40.98
CA ILE A 382 -14.93 14.30 41.83
C ILE A 382 -16.34 13.83 42.23
N VAL A 383 -16.63 12.53 42.12
CA VAL A 383 -17.83 11.90 42.69
C VAL A 383 -17.40 10.96 43.83
N ASP A 384 -18.11 11.02 44.95
CA ASP A 384 -17.77 10.39 46.23
C ASP A 384 -17.80 8.85 46.19
N PRO A 385 -16.86 8.15 46.88
CA PRO A 385 -16.73 6.70 46.85
C PRO A 385 -17.48 6.07 48.03
N THR A 386 -18.79 5.82 47.88
CA THR A 386 -19.51 4.96 48.82
C THR A 386 -20.51 4.06 48.09
N GLU A 387 -20.01 2.98 47.50
CA GLU A 387 -20.70 1.68 47.38
C GLU A 387 -19.74 0.64 46.75
N GLU A 388 -19.00 -0.08 47.61
CA GLU A 388 -18.29 -1.31 47.22
C GLU A 388 -19.24 -2.52 47.28
N PRO A 389 -19.13 -3.46 46.33
CA PRO A 389 -19.32 -4.87 46.63
C PRO A 389 -17.96 -5.57 46.77
N THR A 390 -17.70 -5.93 48.02
CA THR A 390 -16.56 -6.69 48.53
C THR A 390 -16.29 -8.05 47.84
N ARG A 391 -15.00 -8.42 47.86
CA ARG A 391 -14.35 -9.74 47.62
C ARG A 391 -14.02 -10.14 46.18
N LYS A 392 -12.69 -10.24 45.91
CA LYS A 392 -12.02 -11.50 45.50
C LYS A 392 -10.49 -11.45 45.72
N ILE A 393 -10.08 -12.19 46.75
CA ILE A 393 -8.85 -12.97 47.02
C ILE A 393 -7.62 -12.68 46.14
N SER A 394 -6.53 -12.23 46.79
CA SER A 394 -5.18 -12.12 46.22
C SER A 394 -4.49 -13.49 46.23
N LEU A 395 -3.93 -13.90 45.08
CA LEU A 395 -3.08 -15.09 44.96
C LEU A 395 -1.59 -14.68 45.05
N PRO A 396 -0.74 -15.47 45.72
CA PRO A 396 0.70 -15.17 45.79
C PRO A 396 1.38 -15.36 44.42
N PRO A 397 2.47 -14.62 44.15
CA PRO A 397 3.18 -14.69 42.87
C PRO A 397 3.84 -16.06 42.63
N PRO A 398 3.90 -16.55 41.38
CA PRO A 398 4.50 -17.84 41.05
C PRO A 398 6.02 -17.82 41.27
N ARG A 399 6.58 -18.95 41.74
CA ARG A 399 8.04 -19.12 41.92
C ARG A 399 8.70 -19.57 40.60
N PRO A 400 9.97 -19.22 40.35
CA PRO A 400 10.70 -19.65 39.16
C PRO A 400 10.91 -21.17 39.12
N ILE A 401 10.80 -21.76 37.92
CA ILE A 401 11.14 -23.16 37.65
C ILE A 401 12.67 -23.24 37.47
N GLN A 402 13.35 -24.07 38.28
CA GLN A 402 14.74 -24.44 38.08
C GLN A 402 14.79 -25.69 37.21
N PHE A 403 15.62 -25.67 36.15
CA PHE A 403 15.94 -26.85 35.36
C PHE A 403 17.31 -27.36 35.81
N ASP A 404 17.37 -28.66 36.14
CA ASP A 404 18.60 -29.41 36.43
C ASP A 404 19.40 -29.73 35.16
#